data_AF-A0A2T2UJF4-F1
#
_entry.id   AF-A0A2T2UJF4-F1
#
_cell.length_a   1.000
_cell.length_b   1.000
_cell.length_c   1.000
_cell.angle_alpha   90.00
_cell.angle_beta   90.00
_cell.angle_gamma   90.00
#
_symmetry.space_group_name_H-M   'P 1'
#
loop_
_entity.id
_entity.type
_entity.pdbx_description
1 polymer ?
#
loop_
_entity_poly.entity_id
_entity_poly.type
_entity_poly.pdbx_seq_one_letter_code
_entity_poly.pdbx_strand_id
1 'polypeptide(L)'
;MIDAGITEVGGRGGEANRAGQLSEKLPRVGIADGGWSSLHFDPDDGRLWEFTFPESHLHGGGPPVLHVISQEEAREKYGRGTMKEVRRRRAA
;
A
#
# COMPACT_ATOMS: atom_id res chain seq x y z
N MET A 1 -9.25 1.52 -10.73
CA MET A 1 -9.13 2.98 -10.72
C MET A 1 -9.62 3.48 -9.37
N ILE A 2 -8.69 3.87 -8.49
CA ILE A 2 -9.01 4.62 -7.27
C ILE A 2 -9.14 6.08 -7.70
N ASP A 3 -10.15 6.78 -7.22
CA ASP A 3 -10.34 8.20 -7.57
C ASP A 3 -9.14 9.04 -7.11
N ALA A 4 -8.71 9.99 -7.95
CA ALA A 4 -7.51 10.80 -7.71
C ALA A 4 -7.61 11.68 -6.45
N GLY A 5 -8.79 11.90 -5.89
CA GLY A 5 -8.98 12.58 -4.62
C GLY A 5 -8.76 11.70 -3.39
N ILE A 6 -8.66 10.38 -3.56
CA ILE A 6 -8.58 9.44 -2.44
C ILE A 6 -7.12 9.22 -2.05
N THR A 7 -6.81 9.57 -0.81
CA THR A 7 -5.49 9.39 -0.19
C THR A 7 -5.47 8.30 0.87
N GLU A 8 -6.64 7.78 1.27
CA GLU A 8 -6.79 6.74 2.27
C GLU A 8 -8.01 5.86 1.95
N VAL A 9 -7.87 4.56 2.16
CA VAL A 9 -8.92 3.55 1.96
C VAL A 9 -8.84 2.52 3.09
N GLY A 10 -9.99 2.19 3.71
CA GLY A 10 -10.07 1.19 4.78
C GLY A 10 -10.38 1.81 6.15
N GLY A 11 -10.02 1.11 7.23
CA GLY A 11 -10.28 1.56 8.60
C GLY A 11 -11.72 1.30 9.09
N ARG A 12 -12.09 1.88 10.24
CA ARG A 12 -13.41 1.67 10.90
C ARG A 12 -14.61 2.25 10.12
N GLY A 13 -14.38 3.03 9.07
CA GLY A 13 -15.43 3.66 8.27
C GLY A 13 -15.87 2.81 7.07
N GLY A 14 -16.69 1.77 7.28
CA GLY A 14 -17.54 1.14 6.26
C GLY A 14 -16.87 0.41 5.07
N GLU A 15 -15.59 0.67 4.77
CA GLU A 15 -14.83 0.08 3.66
C GLU A 15 -13.73 -0.86 4.14
N ALA A 16 -13.94 -1.50 5.29
CA ALA A 16 -12.95 -2.33 6.01
C ALA A 16 -12.24 -3.38 5.13
N ASN A 17 -12.90 -3.87 4.08
CA ASN A 17 -12.33 -4.87 3.15
C ASN A 17 -11.82 -4.27 1.84
N ARG A 18 -12.02 -2.97 1.58
CA ARG A 18 -11.60 -2.35 0.32
C ARG A 18 -10.09 -2.22 0.22
N ALA A 19 -9.43 -1.94 1.35
CA ALA A 19 -7.97 -1.96 1.43
C ALA A 19 -7.43 -3.35 1.02
N GLY A 20 -7.97 -4.43 1.59
CA GLY A 20 -7.60 -5.80 1.21
C GLY A 20 -7.73 -6.03 -0.30
N GLN A 21 -8.90 -5.75 -0.86
CA GLN A 21 -9.17 -5.93 -2.29
C GLN A 21 -8.26 -5.11 -3.21
N LEU A 22 -7.88 -3.90 -2.81
CA LEU A 22 -6.96 -3.06 -3.57
C LEU A 22 -5.53 -3.60 -3.47
N SER A 23 -5.11 -4.03 -2.29
CA SER A 23 -3.77 -4.63 -2.10
C SER A 23 -3.56 -5.88 -2.97
N GLU A 24 -4.61 -6.69 -3.18
CA GLU A 24 -4.55 -7.87 -4.05
C GLU A 24 -4.46 -7.52 -5.54
N LYS A 25 -4.98 -6.35 -5.94
CA LYS A 25 -4.99 -5.88 -7.33
C LYS A 25 -3.74 -5.09 -7.70
N LEU A 26 -3.12 -4.44 -6.72
CA LEU A 26 -1.94 -3.61 -6.94
C LEU A 26 -0.67 -4.44 -6.85
N PRO A 27 0.31 -4.23 -7.74
CA PRO A 27 1.60 -4.88 -7.61
C PRO A 27 2.29 -4.41 -6.33
N ARG A 28 2.63 -5.38 -5.47
CA ARG A 28 3.48 -5.16 -4.30
C ARG A 28 4.93 -4.94 -4.75
N VAL A 29 5.53 -3.88 -4.24
CA VAL A 29 6.86 -3.39 -4.62
C VAL A 29 7.81 -3.32 -3.44
N GLY A 30 7.30 -3.46 -2.22
CA GLY A 30 8.11 -3.49 -1.02
C GLY A 30 7.40 -4.11 0.16
N ILE A 31 8.18 -4.57 1.13
CA ILE A 31 7.72 -5.07 2.42
C ILE A 31 8.62 -4.43 3.48
N ALA A 32 8.02 -3.96 4.57
CA ALA A 32 8.69 -3.43 5.73
C ALA A 32 8.10 -4.09 7.00
N ASP A 33 8.71 -3.78 8.14
CA ASP A 33 8.26 -4.29 9.45
C ASP A 33 8.11 -5.81 9.48
N GLY A 34 9.00 -6.55 8.80
CA GLY A 34 8.95 -8.03 8.80
C GLY A 34 7.70 -8.64 8.14
N GLY A 35 6.94 -7.90 7.32
CA GLY A 35 5.72 -8.39 6.66
C GLY A 35 4.45 -7.64 7.03
N TRP A 36 4.50 -6.83 8.09
CA TRP A 36 3.34 -6.09 8.60
C TRP A 36 2.97 -4.86 7.75
N SER A 37 3.95 -4.30 7.04
CA SER A 37 3.77 -3.16 6.14
C SER A 37 4.12 -3.58 4.71
N SER A 38 3.25 -3.32 3.75
CA SER A 38 3.50 -3.63 2.34
C SER A 38 3.29 -2.41 1.45
N LEU A 39 4.28 -2.10 0.63
CA LEU A 39 4.21 -1.02 -0.34
C LEU A 39 3.69 -1.56 -1.67
N HIS A 40 2.69 -0.89 -2.21
CA HIS A 40 2.08 -1.17 -3.50
C HIS A 40 2.24 0.04 -4.43
N PHE A 41 2.36 -0.22 -5.72
CA PHE A 41 2.43 0.83 -6.72
C PHE A 41 1.20 0.78 -7.62
N ASP A 42 0.54 1.91 -7.80
CA ASP A 42 -0.54 2.04 -8.77
C ASP A 42 0.05 2.46 -10.13
N PRO A 43 0.00 1.60 -11.15
CA PRO A 43 0.57 1.91 -12.47
C PRO A 43 -0.28 2.86 -13.31
N ASP A 44 -1.53 3.10 -12.90
CA ASP A 44 -2.51 3.93 -13.60
C ASP A 44 -2.23 5.42 -13.32
N ASP A 45 -2.05 5.79 -12.05
CA ASP A 45 -1.78 7.17 -11.61
C ASP A 45 -0.32 7.38 -11.15
N GLY A 46 0.42 6.32 -10.87
CA GLY A 46 1.82 6.38 -10.41
C GLY A 46 1.98 6.59 -8.90
N ARG A 47 0.90 6.46 -8.12
CA ARG A 47 0.91 6.59 -6.66
C ARG A 47 1.53 5.38 -5.96
N LEU A 48 2.11 5.66 -4.80
CA LEU A 48 2.58 4.65 -3.87
C LEU A 48 1.58 4.53 -2.72
N TRP A 49 1.21 3.29 -2.45
CA TRP A 49 0.14 2.91 -1.56
C TRP A 49 0.71 2.01 -0.47
N GLU A 50 0.75 2.49 0.75
CA GLU A 50 1.17 1.72 1.91
C GLU A 50 -0.03 1.00 2.52
N PHE A 51 0.10 -0.32 2.66
CA PHE A 51 -0.87 -1.20 3.31
C PHE A 51 -0.36 -1.60 4.69
N THR A 52 -1.11 -1.26 5.74
CA THR A 52 -0.76 -1.49 7.15
C THR A 52 -1.95 -1.92 7.99
N PHE A 53 -1.67 -2.42 9.18
CA PHE A 53 -2.66 -2.84 10.18
C PHE A 53 -2.52 -1.98 11.45
N PRO A 54 -3.02 -0.73 11.46
CA PRO A 54 -2.84 0.18 12.59
C PRO A 54 -3.49 -0.33 13.88
N GLU A 55 -4.58 -1.10 13.76
CA GLU A 55 -5.28 -1.72 14.89
C GLU A 55 -4.87 -3.19 15.11
N SER A 56 -3.66 -3.61 14.67
CA SER A 56 -3.19 -4.99 14.84
C SER A 56 -3.09 -5.45 16.30
N HIS A 57 -3.07 -4.52 17.25
CA HIS A 57 -3.10 -4.82 18.69
C HIS A 57 -4.48 -5.29 19.18
N LEU A 58 -5.54 -5.17 18.38
CA LEU A 58 -6.86 -5.70 18.71
C LEU A 58 -6.92 -7.21 18.47
N HIS A 59 -7.65 -7.92 19.32
CA HIS A 59 -7.96 -9.33 19.11
C HIS A 59 -8.76 -9.47 17.80
N GLY A 60 -8.12 -9.97 16.74
CA GLY A 60 -8.69 -10.02 15.39
C GLY A 60 -8.03 -9.07 14.37
N GLY A 61 -6.99 -8.33 14.75
CA GLY A 61 -6.08 -7.67 13.81
C GLY A 61 -6.56 -6.36 13.17
N GLY A 62 -7.76 -5.87 13.51
CA GLY A 62 -8.32 -4.61 12.97
C GLY A 62 -8.49 -4.60 11.44
N PRO A 63 -9.26 -3.64 10.90
CA PRO A 63 -9.35 -3.50 9.45
C PRO A 63 -8.00 -2.99 8.90
N PRO A 64 -7.50 -3.56 7.79
CA PRO A 64 -6.35 -3.01 7.11
C PRO A 64 -6.65 -1.61 6.57
N VAL A 65 -5.61 -0.79 6.50
CA VAL A 65 -5.66 0.55 5.94
C VAL A 65 -4.67 0.65 4.80
N LEU A 66 -5.09 1.30 3.74
CA LEU A 66 -4.28 1.67 2.59
C LEU A 66 -4.21 3.19 2.52
N HIS A 67 -3.02 3.76 2.56
CA HIS A 67 -2.86 5.20 2.43
C HIS A 67 -1.76 5.54 1.44
N VAL A 68 -1.92 6.67 0.77
CA VAL A 68 -0.93 7.17 -0.20
C VAL A 68 0.25 7.73 0.56
N ILE A 69 1.46 7.28 0.21
CA ILE A 69 2.70 7.81 0.75
C ILE A 69 3.55 8.43 -0.36
N SER A 70 4.35 9.42 0.02
CA SER A 70 5.32 10.04 -0.86
C SER A 70 6.46 9.08 -1.21
N GLN A 71 7.15 9.36 -2.32
CA GLN A 71 8.34 8.58 -2.69
C GLN A 71 9.45 8.67 -1.63
N GLU A 72 9.52 9.78 -0.90
CA GLU A 72 10.49 10.00 0.19
C GLU A 72 10.18 9.06 1.36
N GLU A 73 8.97 9.13 1.90
CA GLU A 73 8.46 8.22 2.95
C GLU A 73 8.66 6.75 2.56
N ALA A 74 8.33 6.39 1.32
CA ALA A 74 8.51 5.03 0.82
C ALA A 74 9.98 4.60 0.84
N ARG A 75 10.90 5.49 0.49
CA ARG A 75 12.35 5.20 0.48
C ARG A 75 12.91 5.07 1.88
N GLU A 76 12.43 5.88 2.80
CA GLU A 76 12.87 5.86 4.19
C GLU A 76 12.42 4.57 4.88
N LYS A 77 11.17 4.16 4.68
CA LYS A 77 10.59 2.99 5.34
C LYS A 77 10.92 1.65 4.65
N TYR A 78 10.87 1.59 3.33
CA TYR A 78 11.07 0.35 2.56
C TYR A 78 12.47 0.23 1.95
N GLY A 79 13.30 1.27 2.07
CA GLY A 79 14.65 1.33 1.53
C GLY A 79 14.72 1.78 0.07
N ARG A 80 15.89 2.29 -0.33
CA ARG A 80 16.14 2.80 -1.69
C ARG A 80 16.06 1.74 -2.80
N GLY A 81 16.07 0.46 -2.45
CA GLY A 81 16.13 -0.68 -3.38
C GLY A 81 14.77 -1.18 -3.87
N THR A 82 13.69 -1.01 -3.09
CA THR A 82 12.34 -1.55 -3.38
C THR A 82 11.69 -0.89 -4.59
N MET A 83 12.02 0.36 -4.89
CA MET A 83 11.52 1.08 -6.07
C MET A 83 12.14 0.63 -7.40
N LYS A 84 13.22 -0.18 -7.39
CA LYS A 84 13.90 -0.61 -8.64
C LYS A 84 13.07 -1.61 -9.45
N GLU A 85 12.18 -2.37 -8.81
CA GLU A 85 11.44 -3.45 -9.49
C GLU A 85 10.20 -2.96 -10.27
N VAL A 86 9.63 -1.80 -9.91
CA VAL A 86 8.47 -1.20 -10.60
C VAL A 86 8.73 -0.94 -12.08
N ARG A 87 9.97 -0.57 -12.41
CA ARG A 87 10.35 -0.17 -13.77
C ARG A 87 10.57 -1.35 -14.71
N ARG A 88 10.62 -2.60 -14.20
CA ARG A 88 10.94 -3.79 -15.00
C ARG A 88 9.73 -4.44 -15.68
N ARG A 89 8.50 -3.98 -15.41
CA ARG A 89 7.26 -4.61 -15.92
C ARG A 89 6.57 -3.85 -17.07
N ARG A 90 7.16 -2.77 -17.60
CA ARG A 90 6.70 -2.07 -18.83
C ARG A 90 7.40 -2.56 -20.11
N ALA A 91 7.82 -3.82 -20.17
CA ALA A 91 8.43 -4.41 -21.35
C ALA A 91 7.82 -5.78 -21.63
N ALA A 92 6.65 -5.79 -22.26
CA ALA A 92 6.12 -6.88 -23.08
C ALA A 92 5.04 -6.30 -23.99
#